data_AF-A0A7K0DYP7-F1
#
_entry.id   AF-A0A7K0DYP7-F1
#
_cell.length_a   1.000
_cell.length_b   1.000
_cell.length_c   1.000
_cell.angle_alpha   90.00
_cell.angle_beta   90.00
_cell.angle_gamma   90.00
#
_symmetry.space_group_name_H-M   'P 1'
#
loop_
_entity.id
_entity.type
_entity.pdbx_description
1 polymer ?
#
loop_
_entity_poly.entity_id
_entity_poly.type
_entity_poly.pdbx_seq_one_letter_code
_entity_poly.pdbx_strand_id
1 'polypeptide(L)'
;MTESMSKTARSRRAEPIDKRTARNGAVSYTFQIDVGTKPDGTRDRQRFTYPTRTLAQREYRRISTEIAEGRYSRLTTDTVDHACRQWLTSRRTTRRITIRNYTHAVPGHEKVSAGGHV
;
A
#
# COMPACT_ATOMS: atom_id res chain seq x y z
N MET A 1 54.39 -10.78 10.13
CA MET A 1 53.28 -11.58 9.59
C MET A 1 52.08 -10.65 9.45
N THR A 2 51.74 -10.23 8.24
CA THR A 2 50.68 -9.25 7.98
C THR A 2 49.54 -9.99 7.29
N GLU A 3 48.46 -10.25 8.02
CA GLU A 3 47.31 -11.01 7.51
C GLU A 3 46.39 -10.07 6.73
N SER A 4 46.35 -10.25 5.41
CA SER A 4 45.45 -9.55 4.50
C SER A 4 44.03 -10.11 4.64
N MET A 5 43.14 -9.36 5.30
CA MET A 5 41.72 -9.71 5.32
C MET A 5 41.13 -9.46 3.92
N SER A 6 41.02 -10.53 3.13
CA SER A 6 40.33 -10.50 1.85
C SER A 6 38.86 -10.17 2.06
N LYS A 7 38.46 -8.95 1.67
CA LYS A 7 37.06 -8.48 1.67
C LYS A 7 36.26 -9.32 0.67
N THR A 8 35.55 -10.34 1.15
CA THR A 8 34.65 -11.15 0.32
C THR A 8 33.64 -10.23 -0.37
N ALA A 9 33.72 -10.11 -1.70
CA ALA A 9 32.76 -9.36 -2.48
C ALA A 9 31.40 -10.07 -2.39
N ARG A 10 30.47 -9.52 -1.59
CA ARG A 10 29.08 -10.01 -1.52
C ARG A 10 28.51 -10.01 -2.94
N SER A 11 28.20 -11.20 -3.47
CA SER A 11 27.45 -11.29 -4.73
C SER A 11 26.10 -10.61 -4.49
N ARG A 12 25.83 -9.55 -5.23
CA ARG A 12 24.53 -8.87 -5.13
C ARG A 12 23.49 -9.85 -5.66
N ARG A 13 22.64 -10.35 -4.75
CA ARG A 13 21.45 -11.12 -5.14
C ARG A 13 20.71 -10.31 -6.20
N ALA A 14 20.40 -10.94 -7.33
CA ALA A 14 19.60 -10.30 -8.36
C ALA A 14 18.31 -9.78 -7.72
N GLU A 15 18.02 -8.49 -7.87
CA GLU A 15 16.79 -7.90 -7.35
C GLU A 15 15.61 -8.62 -8.03
N PRO A 16 14.54 -8.97 -7.27
CA PRO A 16 13.40 -9.73 -7.77
C PRO A 16 12.49 -8.84 -8.63
N ILE A 17 13.01 -8.34 -9.74
CA ILE A 17 12.29 -7.46 -10.68
C ILE A 17 12.18 -8.19 -12.02
N ASP A 18 10.96 -8.59 -12.33
CA ASP A 18 10.60 -9.21 -13.59
C ASP A 18 10.36 -8.15 -14.67
N LYS A 19 10.80 -8.43 -15.89
CA LYS A 19 10.53 -7.59 -17.08
C LYS A 19 9.42 -8.25 -17.90
N ARG A 20 8.37 -7.50 -18.20
CA ARG A 20 7.26 -7.93 -19.07
C ARG A 20 7.13 -6.97 -20.25
N THR A 21 7.16 -7.53 -21.46
CA THR A 21 6.85 -6.81 -22.70
C THR A 21 5.43 -7.17 -23.14
N ALA A 22 4.58 -6.18 -23.32
CA ALA A 22 3.23 -6.36 -23.84
C ALA A 22 3.24 -6.50 -25.37
N ARG A 23 2.14 -7.00 -25.95
CA ARG A 23 2.01 -7.21 -27.41
C ARG A 23 2.15 -5.92 -28.22
N ASN A 24 1.85 -4.76 -27.63
CA ASN A 24 2.01 -3.44 -28.22
C ASN A 24 3.44 -2.86 -28.08
N GLY A 25 4.41 -3.66 -27.62
CA GLY A 25 5.79 -3.22 -27.40
C GLY A 25 6.04 -2.49 -26.07
N ALA A 26 5.01 -2.20 -25.27
CA ALA A 26 5.19 -1.53 -23.98
C ALA A 26 5.94 -2.44 -23.00
N VAL A 27 7.04 -1.93 -22.44
CA VAL A 27 7.84 -2.63 -21.44
C VAL A 27 7.43 -2.18 -20.05
N SER A 28 7.25 -3.15 -19.16
CA SER A 28 6.93 -2.94 -17.76
C SER A 28 7.86 -3.78 -16.88
N TYR A 29 8.20 -3.24 -15.72
CA TYR A 29 9.06 -3.85 -14.72
C TYR A 29 8.24 -4.05 -13.46
N THR A 30 8.18 -5.28 -12.96
CA THR A 30 7.31 -5.65 -11.85
C THR A 30 8.08 -6.35 -10.75
N PHE A 31 7.74 -6.08 -9.50
CA PHE A 31 8.21 -6.88 -8.37
C PHE A 31 7.07 -7.13 -7.39
N GLN A 32 7.22 -8.19 -6.60
CA GLN A 32 6.34 -8.49 -5.47
C GLN A 32 7.15 -8.42 -4.17
N ILE A 33 6.55 -7.80 -3.15
CA ILE A 33 7.15 -7.71 -1.82
C ILE A 33 6.11 -8.03 -0.76
N ASP A 34 6.55 -8.68 0.31
CA ASP A 34 5.74 -8.99 1.47
C ASP A 34 5.66 -7.74 2.36
N VAL A 35 4.47 -7.18 2.50
CA VAL A 35 4.22 -5.92 3.24
C VAL A 35 3.64 -6.17 4.63
N GLY A 36 3.46 -7.44 5.02
CA GLY A 36 2.95 -7.80 6.34
C GLY A 36 1.91 -8.91 6.28
N THR A 37 0.98 -8.89 7.23
CA THR A 37 -0.07 -9.90 7.34
C THR A 37 -1.43 -9.24 7.15
N LYS A 38 -2.27 -9.87 6.33
CA LYS A 38 -3.67 -9.50 6.14
C LYS A 38 -4.48 -9.78 7.41
N PRO A 39 -5.66 -9.17 7.57
CA PRO A 39 -6.53 -9.45 8.71
C PRO A 39 -7.01 -10.90 8.78
N ASP A 40 -6.93 -11.65 7.67
CA ASP A 40 -7.21 -13.09 7.60
C ASP A 40 -6.03 -13.98 8.06
N GLY A 41 -4.91 -13.39 8.49
CA GLY A 41 -3.70 -14.11 8.92
C GLY A 41 -2.79 -14.57 7.78
N THR A 42 -3.15 -14.31 6.52
CA THR A 42 -2.31 -14.64 5.37
C THR A 42 -1.30 -13.54 5.08
N ARG A 43 -0.22 -13.87 4.35
CA ARG A 43 0.78 -12.86 3.95
C ARG A 43 0.19 -11.86 2.97
N ASP A 44 0.39 -10.58 3.23
CA ASP A 44 0.02 -9.51 2.31
C ASP A 44 1.19 -9.26 1.35
N ARG A 45 1.02 -9.71 0.10
CA ARG A 45 2.03 -9.52 -0.95
C ARG A 45 1.53 -8.50 -1.95
N GLN A 46 2.17 -7.34 -1.98
CA GLN A 46 1.83 -6.28 -2.93
C GLN A 46 2.69 -6.37 -4.18
N ARG A 47 2.04 -6.22 -5.33
CA ARG A 47 2.69 -6.15 -6.65
C ARG A 47 2.80 -4.70 -7.08
N PHE A 48 4.00 -4.29 -7.45
CA PHE A 48 4.28 -2.98 -8.01
C PHE A 48 4.67 -3.10 -9.48
N THR A 49 4.23 -2.15 -10.30
CA THR A 49 4.52 -2.10 -11.74
C THR A 49 5.03 -0.73 -12.13
N TYR A 50 6.15 -0.69 -12.85
CA TYR A 50 6.81 0.54 -13.28
C TYR A 50 7.16 0.50 -14.77
N PRO A 51 7.23 1.67 -15.44
CA PRO A 51 7.59 1.74 -16.86
C PRO A 51 9.10 1.55 -17.11
N THR A 52 9.95 1.84 -16.12
CA THR A 52 11.42 1.75 -16.28
C THR A 52 12.06 0.90 -15.19
N ARG A 53 13.18 0.25 -15.55
CA ARG A 53 13.95 -0.59 -14.63
C ARG A 53 14.47 0.23 -13.45
N THR A 54 15.03 1.41 -13.72
CA THR A 54 15.61 2.28 -12.70
C THR A 54 14.58 2.72 -11.66
N LEU A 55 13.34 3.02 -12.09
CA LEU A 55 12.25 3.29 -11.14
C LEU A 55 11.96 2.06 -10.28
N ALA A 56 11.79 0.90 -10.90
CA ALA A 56 11.49 -0.33 -10.17
C ALA A 56 12.57 -0.65 -9.12
N GLN A 57 13.85 -0.47 -9.44
CA GLN A 57 14.95 -0.68 -8.50
C GLN A 57 14.94 0.32 -7.34
N ARG A 58 14.74 1.61 -7.64
CA ARG A 58 14.69 2.66 -6.63
C ARG A 58 13.55 2.42 -5.66
N GLU A 59 12.35 2.17 -6.18
CA GLU A 59 11.17 1.93 -5.34
C GLU A 59 11.27 0.61 -4.59
N TYR A 60 11.82 -0.45 -5.19
CA TYR A 60 12.07 -1.71 -4.47
C TYR A 60 12.97 -1.50 -3.25
N ARG A 61 14.09 -0.77 -3.41
CA ARG A 61 15.01 -0.47 -2.31
C ARG A 61 14.38 0.40 -1.23
N ARG A 62 13.61 1.41 -1.64
CA ARG A 62 12.86 2.28 -0.73
C ARG A 62 11.86 1.47 0.09
N ILE A 63 10.97 0.75 -0.58
CA ILE A 63 9.89 -0.02 0.06
C ILE A 63 10.46 -1.12 0.95
N SER A 64 11.47 -1.86 0.48
CA SER A 64 12.12 -2.89 1.31
C SER A 64 12.77 -2.33 2.57
N THR A 65 13.37 -1.14 2.49
CA THR A 65 13.93 -0.45 3.67
C THR A 65 12.82 0.02 4.60
N GLU A 66 11.77 0.65 4.07
CA GLU A 66 10.61 1.10 4.87
C GLU A 66 9.90 -0.08 5.58
N ILE A 67 9.83 -1.24 4.94
CA ILE A 67 9.27 -2.46 5.54
C ILE A 67 10.18 -2.97 6.65
N ALA A 68 11.50 -3.05 6.41
CA ALA A 68 12.46 -3.48 7.43
C ALA A 68 12.46 -2.57 8.66
N GLU A 69 12.22 -1.27 8.46
CA GLU A 69 12.09 -0.28 9.52
C GLU A 69 10.70 -0.26 10.17
N GLY A 70 9.72 -1.00 9.64
CA GLY A 70 8.34 -0.99 10.12
C GLY A 70 7.59 0.32 9.87
N ARG A 71 8.07 1.18 8.96
CA ARG A 71 7.47 2.48 8.61
C ARG A 71 6.62 2.43 7.35
N TYR A 72 6.62 1.30 6.64
CA TYR A 72 5.88 1.15 5.41
C TYR A 72 4.37 1.19 5.64
N SER A 73 3.70 2.14 4.98
CA SER A 73 2.24 2.19 4.96
C SER A 73 1.73 1.40 3.76
N ARG A 74 0.99 0.31 4.01
CA ARG A 74 0.43 -0.53 2.96
C ARG A 74 -0.51 0.27 2.06
N LEU A 75 -0.44 0.03 0.75
CA LEU A 75 -1.49 0.51 -0.15
C LEU A 75 -2.79 -0.20 0.21
N THR A 76 -3.83 0.57 0.49
CA THR A 76 -5.18 0.04 0.71
C THR A 76 -6.15 0.70 -0.25
N THR A 77 -7.19 -0.03 -0.65
CA THR A 77 -8.30 0.53 -1.42
C THR A 77 -9.34 1.21 -0.52
N ASP A 78 -9.14 1.16 0.81
CA ASP A 78 -10.01 1.86 1.75
C ASP A 78 -10.00 3.36 1.45
N THR A 79 -11.19 3.91 1.23
CA THR A 79 -11.36 5.35 1.09
C THR A 79 -11.26 6.02 2.46
N VAL A 80 -10.90 7.29 2.48
CA VAL A 80 -10.90 8.10 3.71
C VAL A 80 -12.28 8.06 4.39
N ASP A 81 -13.35 8.15 3.59
CA ASP A 81 -14.72 8.05 4.06
C ASP A 81 -15.02 6.68 4.71
N HIS A 82 -14.56 5.57 4.11
CA HIS A 82 -14.69 4.23 4.69
C HIS A 82 -13.96 4.14 6.04
N ALA A 83 -12.74 4.68 6.13
CA ALA A 83 -11.97 4.70 7.38
C ALA A 83 -12.66 5.57 8.46
N CYS A 84 -13.17 6.75 8.09
CA CYS A 84 -13.94 7.61 8.99
C CYS A 84 -15.20 6.92 9.51
N ARG A 85 -15.92 6.18 8.65
CA ARG A 85 -17.09 5.39 9.07
C ARG A 85 -16.71 4.29 10.04
N GLN A 86 -15.69 3.49 9.74
CA GLN A 86 -15.22 2.47 10.68
C GLN A 86 -14.83 3.05 12.04
N TRP A 87 -14.16 4.21 12.03
CA TRP A 87 -13.80 4.91 13.26
C TRP A 87 -15.02 5.40 14.05
N LEU A 88 -16.05 5.90 13.38
CA LEU A 88 -17.30 6.29 14.03
C LEU A 88 -18.06 5.08 14.57
N THR A 89 -18.10 3.97 13.82
CA THR A 89 -18.79 2.72 14.21
C THR A 89 -18.09 2.01 15.38
N SER A 90 -16.76 2.11 15.50
CA SER A 90 -16.03 1.52 16.62
C SER A 90 -16.30 2.22 17.96
N ARG A 91 -16.77 3.47 17.93
CA ARG A 91 -17.13 4.23 19.14
C ARG A 91 -18.52 3.86 19.66
N ARG A 92 -18.59 2.83 20.51
CA ARG A 92 -19.84 2.38 21.16
C ARG A 92 -20.44 3.36 22.20
N THR A 93 -19.68 4.36 22.66
CA THR A 93 -20.12 5.33 23.69
C THR A 93 -20.05 6.77 23.18
N THR A 94 -20.69 7.06 22.05
CA THR A 94 -20.84 8.43 21.55
C THR A 94 -22.31 8.78 21.47
N ARG A 95 -22.71 9.92 22.08
CA ARG A 95 -24.10 10.41 22.02
C ARG A 95 -24.53 10.56 20.56
N ARG A 96 -25.76 10.14 20.23
CA ARG A 96 -26.32 10.16 18.85
C ARG A 96 -26.16 11.52 18.15
N ILE A 97 -26.27 12.62 18.90
CA ILE A 97 -26.14 13.98 18.36
C ILE A 97 -24.72 14.28 17.86
N THR A 98 -23.72 13.73 18.53
CA THR A 98 -22.30 13.90 18.20
C THR A 98 -21.95 13.08 16.96
N ILE A 99 -22.48 11.85 16.83
CA ILE A 99 -22.33 11.04 15.61
C ILE A 99 -22.94 11.77 14.41
N ARG A 100 -24.16 12.30 14.55
CA ARG A 100 -24.84 13.05 13.49
C ARG A 100 -24.02 14.26 13.01
N ASN A 101 -23.46 15.04 13.94
CA ASN A 101 -22.62 16.18 13.58
C ASN A 101 -21.35 15.77 12.83
N TYR A 102 -20.72 14.65 13.21
CA TYR A 102 -19.56 14.12 12.48
C TYR A 102 -19.94 13.60 11.09
N THR A 103 -21.08 12.92 10.93
CA THR A 103 -21.56 12.48 9.61
C THR A 103 -21.76 13.65 8.65
N HIS A 104 -22.27 14.79 9.13
CA HIS A 104 -22.45 15.99 8.31
C HIS A 104 -21.14 16.72 7.98
N ALA A 105 -20.09 16.52 8.75
CA ALA A 105 -18.79 17.17 8.54
C ALA A 105 -17.87 16.41 7.55
N VAL A 106 -18.20 15.18 7.15
CA VAL A 106 -17.45 14.42 6.14
C VAL A 106 -17.85 14.89 4.74
N PRO A 107 -16.93 15.43 3.92
CA PRO A 107 -17.24 15.87 2.55
C PRO A 107 -17.60 14.67 1.66
N GLY A 108 -18.74 14.73 0.97
CA GLY A 108 -19.21 13.69 0.03
C GLY A 108 -20.57 13.06 0.36
N HIS A 109 -21.24 13.45 1.45
CA HIS A 109 -22.62 13.03 1.76
C HIS A 109 -23.68 13.84 0.98
N GLU A 110 -23.47 14.08 -0.32
CA GLU A 110 -24.54 14.61 -1.16
C GLU A 110 -25.62 13.55 -1.32
N LYS A 111 -26.86 13.99 -1.12
CA LYS A 111 -28.01 13.15 -0.81
C LYS A 111 -28.32 12.20 -1.97
N VAL A 112 -28.35 10.90 -1.69
CA VAL A 112 -29.08 9.96 -2.55
C VAL A 112 -30.56 10.34 -2.50
N SER A 113 -31.09 10.69 -3.67
CA SER A 113 -32.43 11.13 -3.99
C SER A 113 -33.56 10.48 -3.19
N ALA A 114 -34.41 11.31 -2.56
CA ALA A 114 -35.81 10.97 -2.36
C ALA A 114 -36.57 11.37 -3.63
N GLY A 115 -36.51 10.53 -4.65
CA GLY A 115 -37.41 10.59 -5.80
C GLY A 115 -38.75 9.98 -5.44
N GLY A 116 -39.65 10.79 -4.85
CA GLY A 116 -41.07 10.47 -4.75
C GLY A 116 -41.78 10.97 -6.00
N HIS A 117 -42.16 10.04 -6.87
CA HIS A 117 -43.09 10.28 -7.98
C HIS A 117 -44.49 10.45 -7.39
N VAL A 118 -45.16 11.56 -7.73
CA VAL A 118 -46.62 11.71 -7.75
C VAL A 118 -47.09 11.62 -9.19
#